data_AF-A0A3C1H8Y5-F1
#
_entry.id   AF-A0A3C1H8Y5-F1
#
_cell.length_a   1.000
_cell.length_b   1.000
_cell.length_c   1.000
_cell.angle_alpha   90.00
_cell.angle_beta   90.00
_cell.angle_gamma   90.00
#
_symmetry.space_group_name_H-M   'P 1'
#
loop_
_entity.id
_entity.type
_entity.pdbx_description
1 polymer ?
#
loop_
_entity_poly.entity_id
_entity_poly.type
_entity_poly.pdbx_seq_one_letter_code
_entity_poly.pdbx_strand_id
1 'polypeptide(L)' 'MRSFLAPNIGRAGRWIRGTLAIALLVGAGFGYQVSGGLGTALLLSGLFVLYEALRGWCVVRACGIKTRF' A
#
# COMPACT_ATOMS: atom_id res chain seq x y z
N MET A 1 -16.74 -19.98 -4.84
CA MET A 1 -15.71 -19.59 -3.87
C MET A 1 -15.45 -18.10 -4.02
N ARG A 2 -15.66 -17.27 -2.99
CA ARG A 2 -15.28 -15.85 -3.05
C ARG A 2 -13.79 -15.74 -2.76
N SER A 3 -13.01 -15.32 -3.74
CA SER A 3 -11.55 -15.19 -3.61
C SER A 3 -11.22 -14.15 -2.54
N PHE A 4 -10.32 -14.47 -1.62
CA PHE A 4 -9.83 -13.51 -0.60
C PHE A 4 -9.26 -12.23 -1.23
N LEU A 5 -8.77 -12.32 -2.47
CA LEU A 5 -8.25 -11.21 -3.29
C LEU A 5 -9.33 -10.45 -4.07
N ALA A 6 -10.62 -10.65 -3.76
CA ALA A 6 -11.69 -9.90 -4.40
C ALA A 6 -11.58 -8.41 -4.04
N PRO A 7 -11.78 -7.48 -5.00
CA PRO A 7 -11.71 -6.05 -4.73
C PRO A 7 -12.63 -5.66 -3.58
N ASN A 8 -12.07 -5.07 -2.53
CA ASN A 8 -12.79 -4.70 -1.30
C ASN A 8 -12.63 -3.20 -0.97
N ILE A 9 -12.13 -2.41 -1.91
CA ILE A 9 -11.89 -0.97 -1.75
C ILE A 9 -12.71 -0.16 -2.75
N GLY A 10 -13.33 0.92 -2.26
CA GLY A 10 -13.97 1.94 -3.10
C GLY A 10 -12.95 2.91 -3.71
N ARG A 11 -13.40 3.75 -4.66
CA ARG A 11 -12.52 4.72 -5.36
C ARG A 11 -11.71 5.60 -4.40
N ALA A 12 -12.31 6.09 -3.31
CA ALA A 12 -11.63 6.94 -2.33
C ALA A 12 -10.48 6.21 -1.60
N GLY A 13 -10.72 5.00 -1.09
CA GLY A 13 -9.70 4.19 -0.43
C GLY A 13 -8.55 3.80 -1.36
N ARG A 14 -8.82 3.68 -2.68
CA ARG A 14 -7.77 3.45 -3.70
C ARG A 14 -6.87 4.67 -3.85
N TRP A 15 -7.44 5.87 -3.92
CA TRP A 15 -6.68 7.12 -4.06
C TRP A 15 -5.77 7.38 -2.87
N ILE A 16 -6.29 7.26 -1.64
CA ILE A 16 -5.48 7.48 -0.42
C ILE A 16 -4.26 6.57 -0.40
N ARG A 17 -4.43 5.30 -0.77
CA ARG A 17 -3.32 4.33 -0.77
C ARG A 17 -2.38 4.46 -1.94
N GLY A 18 -2.90 4.81 -3.11
CA GLY A 18 -2.07 5.19 -4.25
C GLY A 18 -1.14 6.34 -3.86
N THR A 19 -1.68 7.40 -3.23
CA THR A 19 -0.89 8.53 -2.75
C THR A 19 0.11 8.12 -1.68
N LEU A 20 -0.29 7.27 -0.71
CA LEU A 20 0.61 6.78 0.33
C LEU A 20 1.76 5.92 -0.25
N ALA A 21 1.45 5.06 -1.22
CA ALA A 21 2.45 4.24 -1.90
C ALA A 21 3.46 5.11 -2.65
N ILE A 22 3.00 6.14 -3.37
CA ILE A 22 3.88 7.09 -4.06
C ILE A 22 4.77 7.81 -3.03
N ALA A 23 4.19 8.28 -1.92
CA ALA A 23 4.96 8.95 -0.86
C ALA A 23 6.04 8.03 -0.27
N LEU A 24 5.73 6.75 -0.03
CA LEU A 24 6.69 5.75 0.44
C LEU A 24 7.79 5.45 -0.58
N LEU A 25 7.47 5.35 -1.86
CA LEU A 25 8.46 5.10 -2.92
C LEU A 25 9.39 6.30 -3.13
N VAL A 26 8.86 7.53 -3.09
CA VAL A 26 9.67 8.75 -3.10
C VAL A 26 10.56 8.79 -1.86
N GLY A 27 9.98 8.53 -0.69
CA GLY A 27 10.71 8.44 0.58
C GLY A 27 11.81 7.37 0.56
N ALA A 28 11.61 6.25 -0.13
CA ALA A 28 12.63 5.22 -0.31
C ALA A 28 13.85 5.75 -1.07
N GLY A 29 13.63 6.53 -2.13
CA GLY A 29 14.71 7.17 -2.90
C GLY A 29 15.58 8.07 -2.03
N PHE A 30 14.97 8.89 -1.18
CA PHE A 30 15.70 9.69 -0.18
C PHE A 30 16.30 8.82 0.94
N GLY A 31 15.62 7.75 1.35
CA GLY A 31 16.06 6.84 2.41
C GLY A 31 17.35 6.11 2.05
N TYR A 32 17.56 5.77 0.77
CA TYR A 32 18.83 5.20 0.30
C TYR A 32 20.04 6.14 0.50
N GLN A 33 19.81 7.45 0.57
CA GLN A 33 20.87 8.42 0.85
C GLN A 33 21.30 8.41 2.33
N VAL A 34 20.44 7.92 3.23
CA VAL A 34 20.70 7.88 4.68
C VAL A 34 21.19 6.50 5.09
N SER A 35 20.50 5.44 4.66
CA SER A 35 20.86 4.06 4.96
C SER A 35 20.22 3.12 3.95
N GLY A 36 21.02 2.22 3.37
CA GLY A 36 20.53 1.22 2.43
C GLY A 36 19.38 0.38 3.01
N GLY A 37 19.43 0.04 4.30
CA GLY A 37 18.37 -0.72 4.96
C GLY A 37 17.04 0.03 5.07
N LEU A 38 17.09 1.35 5.37
CA LEU A 38 15.90 2.20 5.39
C LEU A 38 15.29 2.33 3.99
N GLY A 39 16.12 2.59 2.98
CA GLY A 39 15.69 2.64 1.58
C GLY A 39 14.97 1.36 1.16
N THR A 40 15.54 0.18 1.46
CA THR A 40 14.92 -1.11 1.11
C THR A 40 13.61 -1.35 1.86
N ALA A 41 13.53 -1.03 3.15
CA ALA A 41 12.29 -1.18 3.94
C ALA A 41 11.16 -0.28 3.41
N LEU A 42 11.47 0.98 3.09
CA LEU A 42 10.50 1.91 2.49
C LEU A 42 10.08 1.48 1.08
N LEU A 43 11.02 0.94 0.30
CA LEU A 43 10.73 0.47 -1.06
C LEU A 43 9.79 -0.74 -1.03
N LEU A 44 10.06 -1.73 -0.18
CA LEU A 44 9.22 -2.92 -0.05
C LEU A 44 7.81 -2.58 0.47
N SER A 45 7.72 -1.73 1.49
CA SER A 45 6.43 -1.26 2.01
C SER A 45 5.65 -0.43 0.98
N GLY A 46 6.31 0.47 0.24
CA GLY A 46 5.71 1.25 -0.84
C GLY A 46 5.19 0.37 -1.98
N LEU A 47 5.97 -0.61 -2.43
CA LEU A 47 5.54 -1.57 -3.45
C LEU A 47 4.34 -2.41 -2.98
N PHE A 48 4.34 -2.84 -1.73
CA PHE A 48 3.24 -3.62 -1.17
C PHE A 48 1.93 -2.81 -1.16
N VAL A 49 1.98 -1.58 -0.66
CA VAL A 49 0.80 -0.68 -0.64
C VAL A 49 0.35 -0.34 -2.07
N LEU A 50 1.28 -0.18 -3.01
CA LEU A 50 0.96 0.04 -4.43
C LEU A 50 0.24 -1.16 -5.02
N TYR A 51 0.73 -2.38 -4.76
CA TYR A 51 0.08 -3.62 -5.20
C TYR A 51 -1.35 -3.75 -4.66
N GLU A 52 -1.55 -3.47 -3.37
CA GLU A 52 -2.87 -3.44 -2.75
C GLU A 52 -3.80 -2.42 -3.43
N ALA A 53 -3.29 -1.20 -3.69
CA ALA A 53 -4.06 -0.15 -4.36
C ALA A 53 -4.46 -0.53 -5.79
N LEU A 54 -3.53 -1.10 -6.58
CA LEU A 54 -3.79 -1.52 -7.96
C LEU A 54 -4.83 -2.64 -8.05
N ARG A 55 -4.76 -3.61 -7.12
CA ARG A 55 -5.74 -4.70 -7.03
C ARG A 55 -7.09 -4.24 -6.48
N GLY A 56 -7.19 -2.99 -5.99
CA GLY A 56 -8.38 -2.50 -5.30
C GLY A 56 -8.69 -3.33 -4.05
N TRP A 57 -7.64 -3.83 -3.40
CA TRP A 57 -7.70 -4.78 -2.32
C TRP A 57 -7.00 -4.24 -1.07
N CYS A 58 -7.40 -4.74 0.09
CA CYS A 58 -6.84 -4.32 1.37
C CYS A 58 -6.74 -5.51 2.32
N VAL A 59 -5.54 -5.77 2.83
CA VAL A 59 -5.34 -6.80 3.85
C VAL A 59 -6.07 -6.46 5.14
N VAL A 60 -5.99 -5.21 5.62
CA VAL A 60 -6.64 -4.73 6.86
C VAL A 60 -8.15 -4.99 6.83
N ARG A 61 -8.80 -4.66 5.71
CA ARG A 61 -10.24 -4.82 5.51
C ARG A 61 -10.61 -6.27 5.20
N ALA A 62 -9.72 -7.04 4.57
CA ALA A 62 -9.88 -8.48 4.38
C ALA A 62 -9.76 -9.26 5.71
N CYS A 63 -8.97 -8.76 6.67
CA CYS A 63 -8.92 -9.27 8.05
C CYS A 63 -10.14 -8.84 8.90
N GLY A 64 -11.14 -8.16 8.31
CA GLY A 64 -12.37 -7.78 9.01
C GLY A 64 -12.31 -6.46 9.76
N ILE A 65 -11.21 -5.71 9.68
CA ILE A 65 -11.10 -4.39 10.30
C ILE A 65 -11.89 -3.39 9.46
N LYS A 66 -12.98 -2.85 10.04
CA LYS A 66 -13.79 -1.81 9.41
C LYS A 66 -13.02 -0.49 9.37
N THR A 67 -12.36 -0.23 8.25
CA THR A 67 -11.88 1.11 7.92
C THR A 67 -13.05 1.95 7.38
N ARG A 68 -13.19 3.19 7.86
CA ARG A 68 -14.20 4.15 7.36
C ARG A 68 -13.92 4.62 5.93
N PHE A 69 -12.74 4.30 5.40
CA PHE A 69 -12.22 4.71 4.10
C PHE A 69 -11.74 3.48 3.31
#